data_AF-A0A7X5E4C7-F1
#
_entry.id   AF-A0A7X5E4C7-F1
#
_cell.length_a   1.000
_cell.length_b   1.000
_cell.length_c   1.000
_cell.angle_alpha   90.00
_cell.angle_beta   90.00
_cell.angle_gamma   90.00
#
_symmetry.space_group_name_H-M   'P 1'
#
loop_
_entity.id
_entity.type
_entity.pdbx_description
1 polymer ?
#
loop_
_entity_poly.entity_id
_entity_poly.type
_entity_poly.pdbx_seq_one_letter_code
_entity_poly.pdbx_strand_id
1 'polypeptide(L)' 'MCQNFIKKECWRLFCNPLHVDCIGESQRLLMNSELPVSCISDQLGFNDSSHFCRTFKKYIGLTPSVYRRHFRGIHP' A
#
# COMPACT_ATOMS: atom_id res chain seq x y z
N MET A 1 -0.57 -20.99 -1.39
CA MET A 1 0.01 -20.87 -0.05
C MET A 1 0.21 -19.40 0.27
N CYS A 2 -0.56 -18.85 1.20
CA CYS A 2 -0.19 -17.72 2.05
C CYS A 2 -1.10 -17.85 3.28
N GLN A 3 -0.65 -18.69 4.22
CA GLN A 3 -1.36 -18.91 5.47
C GLN A 3 -1.04 -17.79 6.46
N ASN A 4 -2.07 -17.43 7.23
CA ASN A 4 -2.03 -17.08 8.64
C ASN A 4 -1.04 -16.00 9.08
N PHE A 5 -1.56 -14.77 9.21
CA PHE A 5 -1.18 -13.88 10.30
C PHE A 5 -2.45 -13.29 10.94
N ILE A 6 -2.36 -13.10 12.25
CA ILE A 6 -3.44 -13.02 13.22
C ILE A 6 -4.39 -11.82 12.97
N LYS A 7 -5.61 -12.09 12.47
CA LYS A 7 -6.72 -11.12 12.50
C LYS A 7 -7.39 -11.11 13.87
N LYS A 8 -6.66 -10.73 14.91
CA LYS A 8 -7.27 -10.42 16.21
C LYS A 8 -6.98 -8.96 16.56
N GLU A 9 -8.08 -8.19 16.65
CA GLU A 9 -8.22 -6.97 17.45
C GLU A 9 -7.83 -5.61 16.84
N CYS A 10 -8.44 -5.19 15.72
CA CYS A 10 -8.99 -3.83 15.49
C CYS A 10 -9.23 -3.59 13.99
N TRP A 11 -10.40 -3.92 13.46
CA TRP A 11 -10.93 -3.26 12.24
C TRP A 11 -12.41 -3.58 12.03
N ARG A 12 -13.24 -3.42 13.06
CA ARG A 12 -14.64 -3.85 12.97
C ARG A 12 -15.64 -2.77 12.63
N LEU A 13 -15.25 -1.50 12.46
CA LEU A 13 -16.20 -0.46 12.04
C LEU A 13 -15.52 0.57 11.13
N PHE A 14 -16.06 0.71 9.92
CA PHE A 14 -15.72 1.61 8.81
C PHE A 14 -14.64 1.14 7.82
N CYS A 15 -15.11 0.80 6.61
CA CYS A 15 -14.34 0.81 5.37
C CYS A 15 -13.86 2.23 5.03
N ASN A 16 -13.00 2.81 5.86
CA ASN A 16 -12.35 4.07 5.53
C ASN A 16 -10.84 3.86 5.58
N PRO A 17 -10.16 3.70 4.42
CA PRO A 17 -8.71 3.72 4.38
C PRO A 17 -8.23 5.17 4.62
N LEU A 18 -8.36 5.65 5.85
CA LEU A 18 -7.85 6.93 6.33
C LEU A 18 -6.84 6.60 7.43
N HIS A 19 -5.66 7.20 7.54
CA HIS A 19 -5.28 8.51 7.01
C HIS A 19 -3.75 8.71 6.88
N VAL A 20 -2.91 7.85 7.46
CA VAL A 20 -1.43 7.98 7.44
C VAL A 20 -0.74 6.61 7.49
N ASP A 21 -1.21 5.70 8.33
CA ASP A 21 -0.52 4.42 8.59
C ASP A 21 -0.47 3.52 7.35
N CYS A 22 -1.55 3.51 6.54
CA CYS A 22 -1.59 2.76 5.28
C CYS A 22 -0.58 3.33 4.25
N ILE A 23 -0.35 4.64 4.26
CA ILE A 23 0.58 5.28 3.32
C ILE A 23 2.02 4.92 3.69
N GLY A 24 2.39 5.00 4.98
CA GLY A 24 3.71 4.59 5.43
C GLY A 24 4.01 3.12 5.12
N GLU A 25 3.04 2.23 5.38
CA GLU A 25 3.20 0.81 5.09
C GLU A 25 3.29 0.54 3.58
N SER A 26 2.50 1.24 2.77
CA SER A 26 2.58 1.12 1.32
C SER A 26 3.94 1.56 0.76
N GLN A 27 4.56 2.61 1.31
CA GLN A 27 5.91 3.03 0.91
C GLN A 27 6.93 1.94 1.25
N ARG A 28 6.86 1.39 2.47
CA ARG A 28 7.72 0.30 2.92
C ARG A 28 7.60 -0.92 2.00
N LEU A 29 6.38 -1.30 1.61
CA LEU A 29 6.14 -2.41 0.68
C LEU A 29 6.63 -2.10 -0.74
N LEU A 30 6.44 -0.87 -1.22
CA LEU A 30 6.92 -0.44 -2.55
C LEU A 30 8.45 -0.41 -2.65
N MET A 31 9.14 -0.11 -1.54
CA MET A 31 10.61 -0.06 -1.49
C MET A 31 11.24 -1.43 -1.25
N ASN A 32 10.67 -2.23 -0.34
CA ASN A 32 11.26 -3.51 0.08
C ASN A 32 10.71 -4.72 -0.68
N SER A 33 9.74 -4.54 -1.58
CA SER A 33 9.09 -5.65 -2.27
C SER A 33 8.91 -5.38 -3.77
N GLU A 34 8.81 -6.48 -4.53
CA GLU A 34 8.46 -6.46 -5.95
C GLU A 34 6.95 -6.55 -6.16
N LEU A 35 6.17 -6.71 -5.08
CA LEU A 35 4.74 -6.96 -5.14
C LEU A 35 4.02 -5.98 -6.06
N PRO A 36 3.13 -6.43 -6.94
CA PRO A 36 2.37 -5.53 -7.79
C PRO A 36 1.51 -4.59 -6.95
N VAL A 37 1.20 -3.42 -7.51
CA VAL A 37 0.38 -2.39 -6.85
C VAL A 37 -0.98 -2.95 -6.43
N SER A 38 -1.52 -3.93 -7.16
CA SER A 38 -2.73 -4.67 -6.81
C SER A 38 -2.61 -5.47 -5.53
N CYS A 39 -1.56 -6.28 -5.38
CA CYS A 39 -1.34 -7.01 -4.13
C CYS A 39 -1.15 -6.06 -2.93
N ILE A 40 -0.45 -4.94 -3.14
CA ILE A 40 -0.27 -3.93 -2.08
C ILE A 40 -1.61 -3.29 -1.71
N SER A 41 -2.45 -2.95 -2.69
CA SER A 41 -3.78 -2.41 -2.43
C SER A 41 -4.65 -3.39 -1.67
N ASP A 42 -4.63 -4.67 -2.05
CA ASP A 42 -5.41 -5.72 -1.41
C ASP A 42 -4.95 -5.96 0.04
N GLN A 43 -3.63 -5.95 0.27
CA GLN A 43 -3.03 -6.14 1.59
C GLN A 43 -3.36 -4.99 2.56
N LEU A 44 -3.52 -3.78 2.02
CA LEU A 44 -3.92 -2.59 2.77
C LEU A 44 -5.44 -2.41 2.88
N GLY A 45 -6.23 -3.37 2.36
CA GLY A 45 -7.68 -3.35 2.45
C GLY A 45 -8.36 -2.36 1.50
N PHE A 46 -7.67 -1.91 0.44
CA PHE A 46 -8.31 -1.16 -0.63
C PHE A 46 -9.11 -2.09 -1.53
N ASN A 47 -10.31 -1.63 -1.92
CA ASN A 47 -11.19 -2.41 -2.78
C ASN A 47 -10.72 -2.45 -4.24
N ASP A 48 -9.92 -1.47 -4.66
CA ASP A 48 -9.34 -1.42 -6.00
C ASP A 48 -8.02 -0.62 -6.00
N SER A 49 -7.10 -1.03 -6.86
CA SER A 49 -5.79 -0.39 -7.01
C SER A 49 -5.88 1.05 -7.49
N SER A 50 -6.92 1.43 -8.24
CA SER A 50 -7.15 2.81 -8.68
C SER A 50 -7.49 3.72 -7.52
N HIS A 51 -8.30 3.23 -6.56
CA HIS A 51 -8.62 3.97 -5.35
C HIS A 51 -7.36 4.18 -4.50
N PHE A 52 -6.57 3.11 -4.31
CA PHE A 52 -5.27 3.20 -3.67
C PHE A 52 -4.34 4.19 -4.38
N CYS A 53 -4.20 4.13 -5.71
CA CYS A 53 -3.33 5.02 -6.47
C CYS A 53 -3.71 6.49 -6.32
N ARG A 54 -5.01 6.81 -6.36
CA ARG A 54 -5.50 8.19 -6.18
C ARG A 54 -5.19 8.70 -4.77
N THR A 55 -5.46 7.87 -3.76
CA THR A 55 -5.18 8.19 -2.36
C THR A 55 -3.68 8.35 -2.12
N PHE A 56 -2.86 7.39 -2.55
CA PHE A 56 -1.41 7.45 -2.44
C PHE A 56 -0.84 8.68 -3.14
N LYS A 57 -1.29 9.01 -4.36
CA LYS A 57 -0.89 10.22 -5.05
C LYS A 57 -1.32 11.49 -4.32
N LYS A 58 -2.50 11.50 -3.69
CA LYS A 58 -2.98 12.65 -2.90
C LYS A 58 -2.09 12.93 -1.68
N TYR A 59 -1.61 11.89 -1.01
CA TYR A 59 -0.74 12.05 0.18
C TYR A 59 0.74 12.21 -0.15
N ILE A 60 1.27 11.44 -1.10
CA ILE A 60 2.70 11.38 -1.45
C ILE A 60 3.06 12.29 -2.63
N GLY A 61 2.07 12.73 -3.42
CA GLY A 61 2.27 13.52 -4.63
C GLY A 61 2.65 12.69 -5.87
N LEU A 62 3.09 11.44 -5.68
CA LEU A 62 3.52 10.52 -6.75
C LEU A 62 2.62 9.30 -6.81
N THR A 63 2.50 8.66 -7.98
CA THR A 63 1.80 7.37 -8.07
C THR A 63 2.70 6.25 -7.51
N PRO A 64 2.12 5.15 -6.99
CA PRO A 64 2.88 4.02 -6.45
C PRO A 64 3.93 3.47 -7.42
N SER A 65 3.61 3.38 -8.71
CA SER A 65 4.51 2.90 -9.75
C SER A 65 5.68 3.86 -10.00
N VAL A 66 5.41 5.18 -9.99
CA VAL A 66 6.45 6.20 -10.15
C VAL A 66 7.34 6.24 -8.92
N TYR A 67 6.74 6.18 -7.72
CA TYR A 67 7.46 6.08 -6.45
C TYR A 67 8.41 4.87 -6.48
N ARG A 68 7.90 3.67 -6.80
CA ARG A 68 8.72 2.46 -6.94
C ARG A 68 9.89 2.65 -7.89
N ARG A 69 9.67 3.25 -9.07
CA ARG A 69 10.75 3.49 -10.05
C ARG A 69 11.80 4.47 -9.54
N HIS A 70 11.39 5.55 -8.86
CA HIS A 70 12.30 6.53 -8.28
C HIS A 70 13.19 5.93 -7.19
N PHE A 71 12.62 5.10 -6.31
CA PHE A 71 13.35 4.56 -5.16
C PHE A 71 14.09 3.25 -5.47
N ARG A 72 13.63 2.45 -6.45
CA ARG A 72 14.37 1.25 -6.91
C ARG A 72 15.68 1.56 -7.61
N GLY A 73 15.83 2.74 -8.21
CA GLY A 73 17.11 3.18 -8.79
C GLY A 73 18.20 3.48 -7.75
N ILE A 74 17.89 3.41 -6.45
CA ILE A 74 18.81 3.74 -5.33
C ILE A 74 19.24 2.48 -4.55
N HIS A 75 18.81 1.28 -4.95
CA HIS A 75 19.36 0.03 -4.42
C HIS A 75 20.38 -0.54 -5.43
N PRO A 76 21.69 -0.26 -5.27
CA PRO A 76 22.75 -0.91 -6.04
C PRO A 76 22.86 -2.41 -5.72
#